data_AF-A0AAN6GZ95-F1
#
_entry.id   AF-A0AAN6GZ95-F1
#
_cell.length_a   1.000
_cell.length_b   1.000
_cell.length_c   1.000
_cell.angle_alpha   90.00
_cell.angle_beta   90.00
_cell.angle_gamma   90.00
#
_symmetry.space_group_name_H-M   'P 1'
#
loop_
_entity.id
_entity.type
_entity.pdbx_description
1 polymer ?
#
loop_
_entity_poly.entity_id
_entity_poly.type
_entity_poly.pdbx_seq_one_letter_code
_entity_poly.pdbx_strand_id
1 'polypeptide(L)'
;MRRTTSSSTPLLTPLQSLVLRRWRPQWVRVKCQHICWQGLATSTRDDVSKSKPYYITTPIFYVNAAPHVGHMYTMILTDVLKRWQVLKQRKSILVTGTDEHGMKIQQAAAKAGLPPKEFCDRGAEVFKDLAKRIDISNDVFIRTTDQRHKEA
;
A
#
# COMPACT_ATOMS: atom_id res chain seq x y z
N MET A 1 -50.69 19.51 -45.66
CA MET A 1 -51.79 19.77 -44.70
C MET A 1 -51.27 19.60 -43.28
N ARG A 2 -51.09 20.70 -42.53
CA ARG A 2 -50.76 20.67 -41.09
C ARG A 2 -52.05 20.43 -40.30
N ARG A 3 -52.04 19.55 -39.30
CA ARG A 3 -53.00 19.57 -38.20
C ARG A 3 -52.26 19.61 -36.87
N THR A 4 -52.40 20.74 -36.21
CA THR A 4 -52.10 20.98 -34.80
C THR A 4 -53.22 20.40 -33.95
N THR A 5 -52.90 19.65 -32.89
CA THR A 5 -53.85 19.38 -31.80
C THR A 5 -53.13 19.55 -30.47
N SER A 6 -53.50 20.62 -29.77
CA SER A 6 -53.17 20.94 -28.39
C SER A 6 -53.93 20.03 -27.43
N SER A 7 -53.23 19.39 -26.48
CA SER A 7 -53.87 18.70 -25.35
C SER A 7 -53.78 19.56 -24.09
N SER A 8 -54.92 20.11 -23.70
CA SER A 8 -55.19 20.86 -22.47
C SER A 8 -55.11 19.97 -21.22
N THR A 9 -54.40 20.42 -20.20
CA THR A 9 -54.40 19.85 -18.85
C THR A 9 -55.72 20.18 -18.12
N PRO A 10 -56.38 19.22 -17.46
CA PRO A 10 -57.58 19.51 -16.68
C PRO A 10 -57.22 20.08 -15.30
N LEU A 11 -57.91 21.16 -14.93
CA LEU A 11 -57.89 21.78 -13.60
C LEU A 11 -58.66 20.88 -12.61
N LEU A 12 -57.99 20.50 -11.52
CA LEU A 12 -58.59 19.73 -10.42
C LEU A 12 -59.35 20.65 -9.45
N THR A 13 -60.57 20.24 -9.11
CA THR A 13 -61.52 20.91 -8.19
C THR A 13 -61.17 20.70 -6.71
N PRO A 14 -61.65 21.56 -5.78
CA PRO A 14 -61.07 21.74 -4.44
C PRO A 14 -61.55 20.73 -3.37
N LEU A 15 -61.95 19.51 -3.76
CA LEU A 15 -62.63 18.56 -2.85
C LEU A 15 -62.01 17.16 -2.83
N GLN A 16 -60.68 17.07 -2.89
CA GLN A 16 -59.91 15.82 -2.70
C GLN A 16 -58.72 15.96 -1.73
N SER A 17 -58.75 16.92 -0.81
CA SER A 17 -57.64 17.17 0.14
C SER A 17 -57.79 16.51 1.52
N LEU A 18 -58.75 15.59 1.70
CA LEU A 18 -59.19 15.11 3.01
C LEU A 18 -58.89 13.63 3.29
N VAL A 19 -57.69 13.13 2.95
CA VAL A 19 -57.22 11.79 3.41
C VAL A 19 -55.79 11.77 3.97
N LEU A 20 -55.08 12.90 4.07
CA LEU A 20 -53.74 12.90 4.68
C LEU A 20 -53.56 13.98 5.75
N ARG A 21 -54.44 14.00 6.76
CA ARG A 21 -54.09 14.58 8.06
C ARG A 21 -53.33 13.54 8.89
N ARG A 22 -52.07 13.32 8.52
CA ARG A 22 -51.13 12.59 9.38
C ARG A 22 -50.70 13.52 10.51
N TRP A 23 -51.37 13.37 11.65
CA TRP A 23 -50.97 13.92 12.94
C TRP A 23 -49.47 13.70 13.16
N ARG A 24 -48.68 14.79 13.25
CA ARG A 24 -47.27 14.73 13.66
C ARG A 24 -47.18 15.30 15.08
N PRO A 25 -46.79 14.49 16.08
CA PRO A 25 -46.65 14.96 17.45
C PRO A 25 -45.47 15.95 17.56
N GLN A 26 -45.64 16.98 18.40
CA GLN A 26 -44.81 18.19 18.47
C GLN A 26 -43.36 17.98 18.95
N TRP A 27 -43.01 16.74 19.32
CA TRP A 27 -41.67 16.33 19.78
C TRP A 27 -40.74 15.92 18.63
N VAL A 28 -41.25 15.75 17.41
CA VAL A 28 -40.43 15.50 16.21
C VAL A 28 -39.98 16.83 15.60
N ARG A 29 -39.23 17.60 16.40
CA ARG A 29 -38.44 18.74 15.91
C ARG A 29 -36.98 18.38 16.07
N VAL A 30 -36.52 17.37 15.34
CA VAL A 30 -35.07 17.24 15.11
C VAL A 30 -34.72 18.44 14.27
N LYS A 31 -34.00 19.40 14.88
CA LYS A 31 -33.46 20.55 14.17
C LYS A 31 -32.76 20.00 12.93
N CYS A 32 -33.32 20.25 11.75
CA CYS A 32 -32.55 20.22 10.53
C CYS A 32 -31.61 21.43 10.63
N GLN A 33 -30.57 21.28 11.45
CA GLN A 33 -29.36 22.05 11.23
C GLN A 33 -28.94 21.62 9.84
N HIS A 34 -29.03 22.55 8.90
CA HIS A 34 -28.21 22.52 7.72
C HIS A 34 -26.78 22.28 8.22
N ILE A 35 -26.36 21.02 8.25
CA ILE A 35 -24.94 20.67 8.25
C ILE A 35 -24.52 21.14 6.89
N CYS A 36 -24.10 22.41 6.88
CA CYS A 36 -23.30 22.97 5.84
C CYS A 36 -22.11 22.03 5.72
N TRP A 37 -22.14 21.14 4.73
CA TRP A 37 -20.98 20.39 4.24
C TRP A 37 -20.03 21.39 3.56
N GLN A 38 -19.68 22.46 4.26
CA GLN A 38 -18.67 23.41 3.85
C GLN A 38 -17.59 23.38 4.92
N GLY A 39 -16.42 22.95 4.49
CA GLY A 39 -15.18 23.29 5.15
C GLY A 39 -14.63 22.25 6.11
N LEU A 40 -14.45 21.00 5.67
CA LEU A 40 -13.31 20.22 6.15
C LEU A 40 -12.75 19.29 5.07
N ALA A 41 -12.41 19.89 3.93
CA ALA A 41 -11.44 19.30 3.02
C ALA A 41 -10.26 20.27 2.91
N THR A 42 -9.62 20.59 4.04
CA THR A 42 -8.18 20.84 3.99
C THR A 42 -7.54 19.50 3.69
N SER A 43 -7.62 19.10 2.42
CA SER A 43 -6.58 18.29 1.80
C SER A 43 -5.31 19.11 1.98
N THR A 44 -4.64 18.95 3.11
CA THR A 44 -3.23 19.27 3.22
C THR A 44 -2.57 18.33 2.24
N ARG A 45 -2.51 18.76 0.97
CA ARG A 45 -1.52 18.25 0.04
C ARG A 45 -0.22 18.67 0.67
N ASP A 46 0.30 17.83 1.56
CA ASP A 46 1.66 17.94 2.03
C ASP A 46 2.51 18.04 0.76
N ASP A 47 3.33 19.09 0.68
CA ASP A 47 4.22 19.33 -0.44
C ASP A 47 5.16 18.12 -0.61
N VAL A 48 4.73 17.19 -1.47
CA VAL A 48 5.41 15.91 -1.74
C VAL A 48 6.85 16.14 -2.19
N SER A 49 7.16 17.31 -2.74
CA SER A 49 8.47 17.66 -3.29
C SER A 49 9.55 17.95 -2.23
N LYS A 50 9.18 18.37 -1.01
CA LYS A 50 10.14 18.75 0.05
C LYS A 50 10.32 17.72 1.17
N SER A 51 9.46 16.70 1.25
CA SER A 51 9.50 15.74 2.36
C SER A 51 10.57 14.66 2.17
N LYS A 52 11.23 14.26 3.27
CA LYS A 52 12.17 13.12 3.24
C LYS A 52 11.43 11.85 2.78
N PRO A 53 12.02 11.04 1.89
CA PRO A 53 11.43 9.77 1.47
C PRO A 53 11.11 8.90 2.69
N TYR A 54 10.05 8.10 2.58
CA TYR A 54 9.80 7.02 3.54
C TYR A 54 10.79 5.89 3.27
N TYR A 55 11.56 5.51 4.28
CA TYR A 55 12.51 4.40 4.19
C TYR A 55 11.97 3.24 5.01
N ILE A 56 11.94 2.06 4.40
CA ILE A 56 11.57 0.83 5.05
C ILE A 56 12.57 -0.26 4.67
N THR A 57 12.92 -1.10 5.64
CA THR A 57 13.92 -2.14 5.45
C THR A 57 13.40 -3.47 5.96
N THR A 58 13.84 -4.56 5.32
CA THR A 58 13.82 -5.87 5.96
C THR A 58 15.12 -6.03 6.77
N PRO A 59 15.19 -7.01 7.69
CA PRO A 59 16.47 -7.60 8.04
C PRO A 59 17.19 -8.09 6.78
N ILE A 60 18.52 -8.13 6.83
CA ILE A 60 19.32 -8.85 5.84
C ILE A 60 19.36 -10.34 6.22
N PHE A 61 19.14 -11.22 5.25
CA PHE A 61 18.96 -12.65 5.49
C PHE A 61 20.28 -13.41 5.37
N TYR A 62 20.56 -14.32 6.30
CA TYR A 62 21.74 -15.18 6.21
C TYR A 62 21.61 -16.18 5.06
N VAL A 63 22.68 -16.34 4.28
CA VAL A 63 22.72 -17.22 3.10
C VAL A 63 23.13 -18.66 3.40
N ASN A 64 23.23 -19.06 4.67
CA ASN A 64 23.61 -20.42 5.05
C ASN A 64 22.56 -21.48 4.67
N ALA A 65 21.31 -21.08 4.45
CA ALA A 65 20.20 -21.96 4.12
C ALA A 65 19.28 -21.31 3.06
N ALA A 66 18.52 -22.16 2.36
CA ALA A 66 17.51 -21.69 1.41
C ALA A 66 16.41 -20.88 2.12
N PRO A 67 15.78 -19.91 1.43
CA PRO A 67 14.77 -19.09 2.05
C PRO A 67 13.52 -19.90 2.42
N HIS A 68 12.88 -19.51 3.52
CA HIS A 68 11.67 -20.15 4.04
C HIS A 68 10.55 -19.12 4.28
N VAL A 69 9.39 -19.60 4.75
CA VAL A 69 8.19 -18.78 4.99
C VAL A 69 8.45 -17.55 5.85
N GLY A 70 9.33 -17.64 6.86
CA GLY A 70 9.72 -16.49 7.68
C GLY A 70 10.35 -15.33 6.88
N HIS A 71 11.26 -15.62 5.93
CA HIS A 71 11.84 -14.57 5.09
C HIS A 71 10.78 -13.94 4.19
N MET A 72 9.94 -14.77 3.56
CA MET A 72 8.84 -14.33 2.72
C MET A 72 7.85 -13.45 3.50
N TYR A 73 7.47 -13.84 4.71
CA TYR A 73 6.58 -13.09 5.57
C TYR A 73 7.11 -11.67 5.82
N THR A 74 8.39 -11.55 6.18
CA THR A 74 9.00 -10.24 6.41
C THR A 74 9.09 -9.40 5.14
N MET A 75 9.43 -10.00 3.99
CA MET A 75 9.43 -9.29 2.70
C MET A 75 8.05 -8.76 2.33
N ILE A 76 7.00 -9.57 2.48
CA ILE A 76 5.62 -9.16 2.18
C ILE A 76 5.17 -8.04 3.11
N LEU A 77 5.46 -8.13 4.40
CA LEU A 77 5.07 -7.10 5.37
C LEU A 77 5.64 -5.73 5.01
N THR A 78 6.93 -5.67 4.65
CA THR A 78 7.59 -4.42 4.27
C THR A 78 7.13 -3.91 2.91
N ASP A 79 6.81 -4.81 1.97
CA ASP A 79 6.25 -4.46 0.68
C ASP A 79 4.84 -3.84 0.79
N VAL A 80 3.96 -4.43 1.60
CA VAL A 80 2.62 -3.87 1.87
C VAL A 80 2.73 -2.45 2.45
N LEU A 81 3.66 -2.25 3.39
CA LEU A 81 3.91 -0.94 3.98
C LEU A 81 4.46 0.06 2.95
N LYS A 82 5.39 -0.34 2.07
CA LYS A 82 5.85 0.51 0.96
C LYS A 82 4.68 0.88 0.05
N ARG A 83 3.91 -0.09 -0.42
CA ARG A 83 2.78 0.12 -1.34
C ARG A 83 1.74 1.06 -0.73
N TRP A 84 1.48 0.95 0.57
CA TRP A 84 0.62 1.88 1.29
C TRP A 84 1.11 3.33 1.25
N GLN A 85 2.42 3.56 1.40
CA GLN A 85 2.99 4.91 1.31
C GLN A 85 2.94 5.45 -0.12
N VAL A 86 3.13 4.59 -1.12
CA VAL A 86 2.98 4.96 -2.53
C VAL A 86 1.53 5.35 -2.84
N LEU A 87 0.53 4.64 -2.30
CA LEU A 87 -0.89 5.00 -2.43
C LEU A 87 -1.20 6.37 -1.80
N LYS A 88 -0.46 6.74 -0.74
CA LYS A 88 -0.50 8.08 -0.12
C LYS A 88 0.27 9.14 -0.90
N GLN A 89 0.74 8.84 -2.12
CA GLN A 89 1.53 9.73 -2.96
C GLN A 89 2.86 10.15 -2.31
N ARG A 90 3.41 9.34 -1.39
CA ARG A 90 4.70 9.59 -0.75
C ARG A 90 5.80 8.77 -1.43
N LYS A 91 6.94 9.41 -1.71
CA LYS A 91 8.14 8.69 -2.17
C LYS A 91 8.56 7.68 -1.10
N SER A 92 8.66 6.41 -1.46
CA SER A 92 9.00 5.32 -0.55
C SER A 92 10.10 4.45 -1.14
N ILE A 93 11.07 4.08 -0.30
CA ILE A 93 12.23 3.27 -0.65
C ILE A 93 12.24 2.04 0.26
N LEU A 94 12.19 0.85 -0.34
CA LEU A 94 12.29 -0.45 0.32
C LEU A 94 13.66 -1.07 0.04
N VAL A 95 14.40 -1.35 1.12
CA VAL A 95 15.69 -2.01 1.07
C VAL A 95 15.59 -3.40 1.69
N THR A 96 16.11 -4.40 0.98
CA THR A 96 16.28 -5.76 1.48
C THR A 96 17.70 -6.24 1.17
N GLY A 97 18.06 -7.45 1.58
CA GLY A 97 19.40 -7.94 1.31
C GLY A 97 19.78 -9.23 2.02
N THR A 98 21.07 -9.56 1.91
CA THR A 98 21.68 -10.76 2.47
C THR A 98 22.90 -10.45 3.34
N ASP A 99 23.04 -11.22 4.41
CA ASP A 99 24.24 -11.25 5.23
C ASP A 99 25.08 -12.48 4.89
N GLU A 100 26.34 -12.23 4.56
CA GLU A 100 27.23 -13.13 3.85
C GLU A 100 28.56 -13.35 4.60
N HIS A 101 28.68 -12.83 5.82
CA HIS A 101 29.87 -12.98 6.65
C HIS A 101 29.64 -13.94 7.83
N GLY A 102 30.75 -14.35 8.45
CA GLY A 102 30.76 -15.14 9.68
C GLY A 102 31.09 -16.62 9.49
N MET A 103 31.47 -17.25 10.60
CA MET A 103 31.97 -18.63 10.65
C MET A 103 30.94 -19.65 10.12
N LYS A 104 29.64 -19.41 10.36
CA LYS A 104 28.56 -20.31 9.89
C LYS A 104 28.47 -20.34 8.37
N ILE A 105 28.72 -19.21 7.70
CA ILE A 105 28.76 -19.13 6.23
C ILE A 105 29.96 -19.92 5.71
N GLN A 106 31.13 -19.72 6.30
CA GLN A 106 32.34 -20.45 5.91
C GLN A 106 32.18 -21.97 6.07
N GLN A 107 31.59 -22.42 7.18
CA GLN A 107 31.30 -23.83 7.42
C GLN A 107 30.29 -24.40 6.42
N ALA A 108 29.23 -23.65 6.10
CA ALA A 108 28.23 -24.06 5.11
C ALA A 108 28.84 -24.16 3.70
N ALA A 109 29.67 -23.20 3.30
CA ALA A 109 30.39 -23.21 2.03
C ALA A 109 31.36 -24.40 1.93
N ALA A 110 32.13 -24.66 2.99
CA ALA A 110 33.03 -25.81 3.06
C ALA A 110 32.27 -27.15 2.95
N LYS A 111 31.12 -27.27 3.63
CA LYS A 111 30.25 -28.45 3.52
C LYS A 111 29.66 -28.63 2.11
N ALA A 112 29.42 -27.53 1.40
CA ALA A 112 28.97 -27.54 0.01
C ALA A 112 30.11 -27.75 -1.00
N GLY A 113 31.38 -27.78 -0.57
CA GLY A 113 32.54 -27.88 -1.46
C GLY A 113 32.75 -26.65 -2.34
N LEU A 114 32.27 -25.47 -1.91
CA LEU A 114 32.33 -24.23 -2.68
C LEU A 114 33.16 -23.16 -1.96
N PRO A 115 33.84 -22.27 -2.71
CA PRO A 115 34.41 -21.05 -2.13
C PRO A 115 33.34 -20.20 -1.45
N PRO A 116 33.61 -19.54 -0.30
CA PRO A 116 32.61 -18.75 0.42
C PRO A 116 31.94 -17.67 -0.43
N LYS A 117 32.71 -16.95 -1.25
CA LYS A 117 32.15 -15.92 -2.13
C LYS A 117 31.13 -16.50 -3.11
N GLU A 118 31.47 -17.62 -3.76
CA GLU A 118 30.59 -18.27 -4.73
C GLU A 118 29.34 -18.84 -4.07
N PHE A 119 29.48 -19.41 -2.88
CA PHE A 119 28.36 -19.87 -2.05
C PHE A 119 27.39 -18.71 -1.75
N CYS A 120 27.91 -17.56 -1.33
CA CYS A 120 27.11 -16.37 -1.05
C CYS A 120 26.49 -15.76 -2.31
N ASP A 121 27.22 -15.74 -3.44
CA ASP A 121 26.69 -15.28 -4.73
C ASP A 121 25.46 -16.10 -5.13
N ARG A 122 25.53 -17.43 -5.02
CA ARG A 122 24.38 -18.32 -5.30
C ARG A 122 23.23 -18.08 -4.32
N GLY A 123 23.53 -17.96 -3.03
CA GLY A 123 22.51 -17.70 -2.01
C GLY A 123 21.77 -16.38 -2.26
N ALA A 124 22.49 -15.30 -2.57
CA ALA A 124 21.91 -14.01 -2.89
C ALA A 124 20.99 -14.07 -4.11
N GLU A 125 21.35 -14.80 -5.17
CA GLU A 125 20.47 -14.97 -6.33
C GLU A 125 19.18 -15.73 -5.98
N VAL A 126 19.24 -16.73 -5.10
CA VAL A 126 18.03 -17.43 -4.63
C VAL A 126 17.07 -16.48 -3.90
N PHE A 127 17.59 -15.56 -3.07
CA PHE A 127 16.77 -14.54 -2.40
C PHE A 127 16.21 -13.50 -3.37
N LYS A 128 16.98 -13.07 -4.37
CA LYS A 128 16.49 -12.18 -5.43
C LYS A 128 15.38 -12.84 -6.25
N ASP A 129 15.55 -14.11 -6.58
CA ASP A 129 14.55 -14.88 -7.32
C ASP A 129 13.29 -15.13 -6.52
N LEU A 130 13.41 -15.35 -5.20
CA LEU A 130 12.25 -15.34 -4.32
C LEU A 130 11.53 -13.99 -4.44
N ALA A 131 12.21 -12.87 -4.18
CA ALA A 131 11.61 -11.53 -4.23
C ALA A 131 10.89 -11.25 -5.56
N LYS A 132 11.47 -11.66 -6.70
CA LYS A 132 10.81 -11.60 -8.02
C LYS A 132 9.56 -12.48 -8.10
N ARG A 133 9.63 -13.73 -7.64
CA ARG A 133 8.52 -14.69 -7.71
C ARG A 133 7.31 -14.26 -6.88
N ILE A 134 7.53 -13.58 -5.75
CA ILE A 134 6.47 -13.05 -4.90
C ILE A 134 6.13 -11.58 -5.19
N ASP A 135 6.59 -11.03 -6.32
CA ASP A 135 6.32 -9.65 -6.77
C ASP A 135 6.61 -8.58 -5.71
N ILE A 136 7.77 -8.67 -5.05
CA ILE A 136 8.18 -7.67 -4.07
C ILE A 136 8.73 -6.45 -4.80
N SER A 137 8.24 -5.27 -4.42
CA SER A 137 8.64 -3.99 -4.98
C SER A 137 9.87 -3.41 -4.27
N ASN A 138 10.89 -4.20 -3.93
CA ASN A 138 12.10 -3.64 -3.30
C ASN A 138 12.92 -2.82 -4.30
N ASP A 139 13.41 -1.65 -3.87
CA ASP A 139 14.20 -0.74 -4.72
C ASP A 139 15.69 -1.11 -4.69
N VAL A 140 16.16 -1.61 -3.54
CA VAL A 140 17.57 -1.95 -3.35
C VAL A 140 17.68 -3.33 -2.72
N PHE A 141 18.54 -4.16 -3.31
CA PHE A 141 19.02 -5.39 -2.70
C PHE A 141 20.50 -5.20 -2.32
N ILE A 142 20.79 -5.21 -1.02
CA ILE A 142 22.14 -5.01 -0.47
C ILE A 142 22.75 -6.37 -0.15
N ARG A 143 24.05 -6.51 -0.42
CA ARG A 143 24.85 -7.64 0.04
C ARG A 143 25.95 -7.11 0.94
N THR A 144 26.21 -7.75 2.08
CA THR A 144 27.30 -7.29 2.97
C THR A 144 28.69 -7.43 2.32
N THR A 145 28.83 -8.25 1.27
CA THR A 145 30.06 -8.35 0.48
C THR A 145 30.28 -7.21 -0.53
N ASP A 146 29.26 -6.40 -0.84
CA ASP A 146 29.37 -5.30 -1.80
C ASP A 146 30.45 -4.31 -1.37
N GLN A 147 31.25 -3.80 -2.31
CA GLN A 147 32.34 -2.87 -1.99
C GLN A 147 31.84 -1.60 -1.29
N ARG A 148 30.74 -1.02 -1.79
CA ARG A 148 30.08 0.14 -1.17
C ARG A 148 29.66 -0.07 0.29
N HIS A 149 29.41 -1.32 0.71
CA HIS A 149 29.03 -1.62 2.09
C HIS A 149 30.27 -1.73 2.99
N LYS A 150 31.39 -2.21 2.46
CA LYS A 150 32.66 -2.32 3.18
C LYS A 150 33.34 -0.97 3.42
N GLU A 151 33.07 0.00 2.55
CA GLU A 151 33.65 1.35 2.59
C GLU A 151 32.78 2.38 3.34
N ALA A 152 31.56 2.01 3.73
CA ALA A 152 30.60 2.89 4.41
C ALA A 152 30.89 2.99 5.91
#